data_AF-A0A127T4T4-F1
#
_entry.id   AF-A0A127T4T4-F1
#
_cell.length_a   1.000
_cell.length_b   1.000
_cell.length_c   1.000
_cell.angle_alpha   90.00
_cell.angle_beta   90.00
_cell.angle_gamma   90.00
#
_symmetry.space_group_name_H-M   'P 1'
#
loop_
_entity.id
_entity.type
_entity.pdbx_description
1 polymer ?
#
loop_
_entity_poly.entity_id
_entity_poly.type
_entity_poly.pdbx_seq_one_letter_code
_entity_poly.pdbx_strand_id
1 'polypeptide(L)'
;MDLTEFLAQMDSGAPVQGGSEAHLFMHGLSQEALRLTAEINGSYHEPEVLRALFSQLIGRPVDESFALFPPFYTDCGKNIHDG
;
A
#
# COMPACT_ATOMS: atom_id res chain seq x y z
N MET A 1 -13.81 -3.89 -10.35
CA MET A 1 -13.68 -4.61 -9.08
C MET A 1 -13.39 -3.60 -7.99
N ASP A 2 -13.69 -3.95 -6.74
CA ASP A 2 -13.29 -3.17 -5.57
C ASP A 2 -12.03 -3.73 -4.89
N LEU A 3 -11.56 -3.04 -3.83
CA LEU A 3 -10.37 -3.45 -3.11
C LEU A 3 -10.53 -4.81 -2.42
N THR A 4 -11.70 -5.13 -1.88
CA THR A 4 -11.94 -6.39 -1.18
C THR A 4 -11.92 -7.56 -2.16
N GLU A 5 -12.57 -7.42 -3.31
CA GLU A 5 -12.54 -8.40 -4.40
C GLU A 5 -11.11 -8.62 -4.92
N PHE A 6 -10.36 -7.52 -5.10
CA PHE A 6 -8.98 -7.57 -5.57
C PHE A 6 -8.07 -8.33 -4.59
N LEU A 7 -8.12 -7.97 -3.30
CA LEU A 7 -7.31 -8.62 -2.28
C LEU A 7 -7.65 -10.11 -2.15
N ALA A 8 -8.93 -10.47 -2.17
CA ALA A 8 -9.36 -11.88 -2.14
C ALA A 8 -8.82 -12.67 -3.36
N GLN A 9 -8.79 -12.04 -4.54
CA GLN A 9 -8.19 -12.66 -5.73
C GLN A 9 -6.67 -12.82 -5.57
N MET A 10 -5.96 -11.84 -5.03
CA MET A 10 -4.51 -11.95 -4.78
C MET A 10 -4.19 -13.03 -3.74
N ASP A 11 -4.97 -13.09 -2.67
CA ASP A 11 -4.80 -14.06 -1.58
C ASP A 11 -5.06 -15.50 -2.03
N SER A 12 -5.83 -15.70 -3.11
CA SER A 12 -6.01 -17.01 -3.72
C SER A 12 -4.73 -17.59 -4.36
N GLY A 13 -3.73 -16.75 -4.62
CA GLY A 13 -2.50 -17.13 -5.33
C GLY A 13 -2.70 -17.45 -6.81
N ALA A 14 -3.91 -17.25 -7.35
CA ALA A 14 -4.21 -17.49 -8.75
C ALA A 14 -3.45 -16.51 -9.66
N PRO A 15 -3.00 -16.95 -10.85
CA PRO A 15 -2.36 -16.05 -11.81
C PRO A 15 -3.28 -14.90 -12.24
N VAL A 16 -2.73 -13.69 -12.31
CA VAL A 16 -3.43 -12.54 -12.87
C VAL A 16 -3.17 -12.46 -14.37
N GLN A 17 -4.22 -12.56 -15.16
CA GLN A 17 -4.11 -12.42 -16.61
C GLN A 17 -3.78 -10.97 -16.99
N GLY A 18 -2.74 -10.76 -17.80
CA GLY A 18 -2.40 -9.43 -18.33
C GLY A 18 -3.55 -8.80 -19.11
N GLY A 19 -3.84 -7.54 -18.81
CA GLY A 19 -4.95 -6.78 -19.41
C GLY A 19 -6.34 -7.08 -18.82
N SER A 20 -6.43 -8.00 -17.85
CA SER A 20 -7.68 -8.22 -17.11
C SER A 20 -8.03 -7.03 -16.23
N GLU A 21 -9.28 -7.01 -15.74
CA GLU A 21 -9.75 -6.01 -14.78
C GLU A 21 -8.86 -5.95 -13.53
N ALA A 22 -8.47 -7.11 -12.98
CA ALA A 22 -7.58 -7.19 -11.82
C ALA A 22 -6.18 -6.65 -12.10
N HIS A 23 -5.64 -6.89 -13.31
CA HIS A 23 -4.36 -6.32 -13.71
C HIS A 23 -4.41 -4.79 -13.80
N LEU A 24 -5.48 -4.23 -14.37
CA LEU A 24 -5.65 -2.77 -14.45
C LEU A 24 -5.88 -2.13 -13.08
N PHE A 25 -6.64 -2.82 -12.21
CA PHE A 25 -6.88 -2.37 -10.84
C PHE A 25 -5.59 -2.37 -10.02
N MET A 26 -4.79 -3.44 -10.12
CA MET A 26 -3.44 -3.53 -9.53
C MET A 26 -2.60 -2.32 -9.93
N HIS A 27 -2.55 -1.97 -11.23
CA HIS A 27 -1.77 -0.82 -11.69
C HIS A 27 -2.22 0.50 -11.04
N GLY A 28 -3.53 0.70 -10.85
CA GLY A 28 -4.06 1.86 -10.13
C GLY A 28 -3.57 1.93 -8.67
N LEU A 29 -3.60 0.79 -7.97
CA LEU A 29 -3.06 0.69 -6.61
C LEU A 29 -1.55 0.93 -6.57
N SER A 30 -0.80 0.40 -7.54
CA SER A 30 0.64 0.64 -7.64
C SER A 30 0.96 2.13 -7.83
N GLN A 31 0.17 2.85 -8.62
CA GLN A 31 0.34 4.30 -8.77
C GLN A 31 0.06 5.08 -7.46
N GLU A 32 -0.95 4.67 -6.69
CA GLU A 32 -1.22 5.24 -5.36
C GLU A 32 -0.04 4.98 -4.40
N ALA A 33 0.45 3.74 -4.36
CA ALA A 33 1.58 3.34 -3.53
C ALA A 33 2.87 4.08 -3.91
N LEU A 34 3.16 4.25 -5.19
CA LEU A 34 4.30 5.03 -5.68
C LEU A 34 4.21 6.49 -5.21
N ARG A 35 3.03 7.11 -5.28
CA ARG A 35 2.83 8.48 -4.81
C ARG A 35 3.12 8.61 -3.32
N LEU A 36 2.56 7.72 -2.50
CA LEU A 36 2.71 7.76 -1.04
C LEU A 36 4.14 7.41 -0.61
N THR A 37 4.77 6.42 -1.24
CA THR A 37 6.17 6.07 -0.95
C THR A 37 7.14 7.17 -1.38
N ALA A 38 6.87 7.90 -2.47
CA ALA A 38 7.65 9.08 -2.82
C ALA A 38 7.56 10.18 -1.75
N GLU A 39 6.36 10.40 -1.18
CA GLU A 39 6.16 11.34 -0.08
C GLU A 39 6.89 10.88 1.20
N ILE A 40 6.72 9.62 1.59
CA ILE A 40 7.41 9.01 2.75
C ILE A 40 8.94 9.10 2.61
N ASN A 41 9.47 8.87 1.41
CA ASN A 41 10.92 8.77 1.19
C ASN A 41 11.59 10.12 0.86
N GLY A 42 10.82 11.13 0.46
CA GLY A 42 11.35 12.38 -0.11
C GLY A 42 11.89 13.38 0.91
N SER A 43 11.54 13.25 2.18
CA SER A 43 11.96 14.18 3.25
C SER A 43 11.86 13.54 4.63
N TYR A 44 12.40 14.23 5.63
CA TYR A 44 12.11 13.91 7.02
C TYR A 44 10.65 14.21 7.35
N HIS A 45 10.05 13.36 8.18
CA HIS A 45 8.70 13.51 8.72
C HIS A 45 8.73 13.21 10.22
N GLU A 46 7.95 13.96 11.00
CA GLU A 46 7.69 13.61 12.40
C GLU A 46 6.97 12.25 12.49
N PRO A 47 7.13 11.50 13.60
CA PRO A 47 6.53 10.17 13.75
C PRO A 47 5.02 10.12 13.47
N GLU A 48 4.27 11.13 13.90
CA GLU A 48 2.81 11.23 13.72
C GLU A 48 2.43 11.33 12.24
N VAL A 49 3.17 12.15 11.49
CA VAL A 49 2.95 12.32 10.04
C VAL A 49 3.31 11.03 9.32
N LEU A 50 4.40 10.38 9.72
CA LEU A 50 4.84 9.12 9.12
C LEU A 50 3.82 8.00 9.35
N ARG A 51 3.24 7.90 10.55
CA ARG A 51 2.12 6.98 10.85
C ARG A 51 0.89 7.28 10.00
N ALA A 52 0.54 8.55 9.81
CA ALA A 52 -0.61 8.93 8.98
C ALA A 52 -0.39 8.59 7.50
N LEU A 53 0.80 8.84 6.95
CA LEU A 53 1.16 8.49 5.58
C LEU A 53 1.18 6.97 5.39
N PHE A 54 1.76 6.23 6.33
CA PHE A 54 1.80 4.78 6.26
C PHE A 54 0.41 4.17 6.41
N SER A 55 -0.44 4.70 7.29
CA SER A 55 -1.85 4.27 7.42
C SER A 55 -2.62 4.43 6.11
N GLN A 56 -2.40 5.53 5.38
CA GLN A 56 -2.98 5.72 4.05
C GLN A 56 -2.44 4.68 3.06
N LEU A 57 -1.13 4.41 3.07
CA LEU A 57 -0.50 3.43 2.19
C LEU A 57 -1.09 2.03 2.36
N ILE A 58 -1.25 1.59 3.62
CA ILE A 58 -1.74 0.24 3.92
C ILE A 58 -3.28 0.16 4.03
N GLY A 59 -3.97 1.29 3.98
CA GLY A 59 -5.44 1.37 4.00
C GLY A 59 -6.08 1.08 5.36
N ARG A 60 -5.32 1.14 6.45
CA ARG A 60 -5.77 0.86 7.83
C ARG A 60 -4.95 1.68 8.82
N PRO A 61 -5.48 2.02 10.00
CA PRO A 61 -4.71 2.72 11.02
C PRO A 61 -3.53 1.88 11.51
N VAL A 62 -2.40 2.53 11.80
CA VAL A 62 -1.28 1.92 12.54
C VAL A 62 -1.27 2.37 14.00
N ASP A 63 -0.71 1.52 14.86
CA ASP A 63 -0.56 1.80 16.28
C ASP A 63 0.36 3.02 16.54
N GLU A 64 0.14 3.72 17.66
CA GLU A 64 0.94 4.90 18.03
C GLU A 64 2.42 4.57 18.27
N SER A 65 2.73 3.33 18.63
CA SER A 65 4.10 2.83 18.80
C SER A 65 4.80 2.46 17.48
N PHE A 66 4.10 2.47 16.35
CA PHE A 66 4.68 2.14 15.06
C PHE A 66 5.79 3.13 14.68
N ALA A 67 6.91 2.57 14.23
CA ALA A 67 8.05 3.32 13.71
C ALA A 67 8.45 2.77 12.34
N LEU A 68 8.60 3.67 11.38
CA LEU A 68 9.12 3.37 10.05
C LEU A 68 10.40 4.16 9.84
N PHE A 69 11.39 3.53 9.22
CA PHE A 69 12.63 4.18 8.81
C PHE A 69 12.68 4.22 7.29
N PRO A 70 12.39 5.37 6.65
CA PRO A 70 12.52 5.50 5.20
C PRO A 70 13.95 5.24 4.71
N PRO A 71 14.14 4.72 3.47
CA PRO A 71 13.10 4.55 2.45
C PRO A 71 12.29 3.25 2.58
N PHE A 72 11.01 3.32 2.21
CA PHE A 72 10.09 2.19 2.13
C PHE A 72 9.54 2.04 0.69
N TYR A 73 9.43 0.80 0.22
CA TYR A 73 8.91 0.48 -1.10
C TYR A 73 7.92 -0.69 -1.03
N THR A 74 6.87 -0.63 -1.83
CA THR A 74 5.85 -1.67 -1.95
C THR A 74 5.20 -1.58 -3.32
N ASP A 75 4.60 -2.69 -3.77
CA ASP A 75 3.80 -2.70 -4.98
C ASP A 75 2.45 -2.01 -4.74
N CYS A 76 1.52 -2.64 -4.01
CA CYS A 76 0.18 -2.08 -3.79
C CYS A 76 -0.01 -1.35 -2.45
N GLY A 77 0.81 -1.64 -1.44
CA GLY A 77 0.62 -1.17 -0.05
C GLY A 77 -0.56 -1.80 0.69
N LYS A 78 -1.71 -1.97 0.05
CA LYS A 78 -2.97 -2.41 0.68
C LYS A 78 -2.94 -3.84 1.24
N ASN A 79 -2.05 -4.70 0.74
CA ASN A 79 -1.89 -6.06 1.23
C ASN A 79 -0.88 -6.19 2.40
N ILE A 80 -0.40 -5.07 2.94
CA ILE A 80 0.50 -5.07 4.10
C ILE A 80 -0.34 -5.12 5.38
N HIS A 81 0.00 -6.07 6.25
CA HIS A 81 -0.55 -6.20 7.60
C HIS A 81 0.59 -5.92 8.60
N ASP A 82 0.32 -5.10 9.60
CA ASP A 82 1.23 -4.79 10.69
C ASP A 82 0.43 -4.86 12.00
N GLY A 83 0.88 -5.73 12.92
CA GLY A 83 0.16 -6.03 14.17
C GLY A 83 -1.03 -6.97 14.01
#